data_AF-A0A3M1IEU0-F1
#
_entry.id   AF-A0A3M1IEU0-F1
#
_cell.length_a   1.000
_cell.length_b   1.000
_cell.length_c   1.000
_cell.angle_alpha   90.00
_cell.angle_beta   90.00
_cell.angle_gamma   90.00
#
_symmetry.space_group_name_H-M   'P 1'
#
loop_
_entity.id
_entity.type
_entity.pdbx_description
1 polymer ?
#
loop_
_entity_poly.entity_id
_entity_poly.type
_entity_poly.pdbx_seq_one_letter_code
_entity_poly.pdbx_strand_id
1 'polypeptide(L)'
;MSTIILLDTGCCAWICPWWLLWTLGAFLLGALLHHLFFCKGKNDEIARLKAEADGYHAKLTNAEKDRAGLQYQLDEAQKHIAALKTDLTKCEADKAGLQAQIATGSEAGGLGIADLPDGTGTRGLDYAQLLGSDNLQIIEGVGPKIEGLLKAAGLSTW
;
A
#
# COMPACT_ATOMS: atom_id res chain seq x y z
N MET A 1 85.75 -55.32 -12.79
CA MET A 1 84.49 -54.79 -13.31
C MET A 1 83.57 -54.50 -12.14
N SER A 2 83.01 -53.29 -12.15
CA SER A 2 82.04 -52.75 -11.18
C SER A 2 82.61 -52.36 -9.82
N THR A 3 83.30 -51.21 -9.86
CA THR A 3 83.48 -50.26 -8.76
C THR A 3 82.11 -49.96 -8.16
N ILE A 4 81.78 -50.64 -7.06
CA ILE A 4 80.60 -50.32 -6.25
C ILE A 4 80.89 -48.94 -5.64
N ILE A 5 80.09 -47.97 -6.05
CA ILE A 5 80.06 -46.61 -5.54
C ILE A 5 79.79 -46.74 -4.04
N LEU A 6 80.87 -46.67 -3.25
CA LEU A 6 80.85 -46.34 -1.83
C LEU A 6 80.21 -44.97 -1.73
N LEU A 7 78.88 -44.97 -1.60
CA LEU A 7 78.12 -43.81 -1.21
C LEU A 7 78.62 -43.44 0.19
N ASP A 8 79.38 -42.36 0.22
CA ASP A 8 79.72 -41.56 1.38
C ASP A 8 78.47 -41.35 2.26
N THR A 9 78.31 -42.25 3.24
CA THR A 9 77.18 -42.29 4.18
C THR A 9 77.69 -42.25 5.63
N GLY A 10 78.95 -41.84 5.81
CA GLY A 10 79.60 -41.78 7.12
C GLY A 10 79.61 -40.39 7.78
N CYS A 11 79.55 -39.30 7.01
CA CYS A 11 79.74 -37.96 7.56
C CYS A 11 78.42 -37.17 7.79
N CYS A 12 77.31 -37.61 7.19
CA CYS A 12 76.05 -36.86 7.22
C CYS A 12 75.09 -37.28 8.35
N ALA A 13 75.29 -38.44 9.00
CA ALA A 13 74.30 -39.00 9.93
C ALA A 13 74.15 -38.25 11.28
N TRP A 14 75.13 -37.43 11.68
CA TRP A 14 75.08 -36.69 12.97
C TRP A 14 74.81 -35.18 12.85
N ILE A 15 74.96 -34.58 11.67
CA ILE A 15 74.66 -33.15 11.43
C ILE A 15 73.30 -32.97 10.71
N CYS A 16 72.76 -34.01 10.08
CA CYS A 16 71.50 -33.96 9.32
C CYS A 16 70.16 -33.92 10.10
N PRO A 17 70.04 -34.28 11.40
CA PRO A 17 68.74 -34.17 12.09
C PRO A 17 68.27 -32.72 12.29
N TRP A 18 69.21 -31.79 12.46
CA TRP A 18 68.90 -30.39 12.74
C TRP A 18 68.31 -29.66 11.52
N TRP A 19 68.80 -29.97 10.32
CA TRP A 19 68.31 -29.34 9.09
C TRP A 19 66.86 -29.77 8.75
N LEU A 20 66.51 -31.03 9.06
CA LEU A 20 65.16 -31.56 8.87
C LEU A 20 64.14 -30.92 9.83
N LEU A 21 64.57 -30.55 11.04
CA LEU A 21 63.77 -29.77 11.99
C LEU A 21 63.45 -28.36 11.46
N TRP A 22 64.40 -27.72 10.79
CA TRP A 22 64.20 -26.39 10.19
C TRP A 22 63.27 -26.43 8.98
N THR A 23 63.39 -27.44 8.11
CA THR A 23 62.47 -27.59 6.96
C THR A 23 61.07 -27.98 7.42
N LEU A 24 60.94 -28.83 8.44
CA LEU A 24 59.66 -29.14 9.09
C LEU A 24 59.06 -27.90 9.75
N GLY A 25 59.88 -27.09 10.42
CA GLY A 25 59.46 -25.82 11.02
C GLY A 25 58.96 -24.83 9.97
N ALA A 26 59.66 -24.67 8.85
CA ALA A 26 59.23 -23.83 7.74
C ALA A 26 57.94 -24.35 7.09
N PHE A 27 57.78 -25.68 6.96
CA PHE A 27 56.56 -26.29 6.43
C PHE A 27 55.36 -26.08 7.36
N LEU A 28 55.52 -26.27 8.67
CA LEU A 28 54.48 -26.01 9.66
C LEU A 28 54.11 -24.52 9.73
N LEU A 29 55.10 -23.63 9.68
CA LEU A 29 54.87 -22.19 9.65
C LEU A 29 54.13 -21.78 8.37
N GLY A 30 54.52 -22.33 7.22
CA GLY A 30 53.84 -22.12 5.94
C GLY A 30 52.40 -22.63 5.94
N ALA A 31 52.15 -23.82 6.51
CA ALA A 31 50.81 -24.37 6.65
C ALA A 31 49.94 -23.53 7.59
N LEU A 32 50.50 -23.03 8.68
CA LEU A 32 49.80 -22.18 9.65
C LEU A 32 49.50 -20.80 9.04
N LEU A 33 50.44 -20.19 8.33
CA LEU A 33 50.24 -18.95 7.58
C LEU A 33 49.19 -19.12 6.49
N HIS A 34 49.23 -20.22 5.73
CA HIS A 34 48.22 -20.52 4.72
C HIS A 34 46.84 -20.68 5.37
N HIS A 35 46.74 -21.44 6.47
CA HIS A 35 45.48 -21.57 7.20
C HIS A 35 44.99 -20.21 7.74
N LEU A 36 45.88 -19.38 8.30
CA LEU A 36 45.50 -18.06 8.82
C LEU A 36 45.03 -17.12 7.72
N PHE A 37 45.72 -17.06 6.59
CA PHE A 37 45.40 -16.13 5.52
C PHE A 37 44.21 -16.62 4.69
N PHE A 38 44.22 -17.89 4.29
CA PHE A 38 43.23 -18.45 3.37
C PHE A 38 41.94 -18.87 4.07
N CYS A 39 41.99 -19.43 5.29
CA CYS A 39 40.76 -19.79 6.00
C CYS A 39 40.08 -18.56 6.60
N LYS A 40 40.82 -17.56 7.10
CA LYS A 40 40.20 -16.36 7.68
C LYS A 40 39.48 -15.52 6.62
N GLY A 41 40.11 -15.28 5.46
CA GLY A 41 39.46 -14.54 4.37
C GLY A 41 38.18 -15.22 3.85
N LYS A 42 38.21 -16.55 3.69
CA LYS A 42 37.02 -17.32 3.28
C LYS A 42 35.94 -17.35 4.36
N ASN A 43 36.30 -17.33 5.65
CA ASN A 43 35.34 -17.25 6.74
C ASN A 43 34.60 -15.91 6.75
N ASP A 44 35.29 -14.80 6.46
CA ASP A 44 34.68 -13.47 6.36
C ASP A 44 33.70 -13.40 5.17
N GLU A 45 34.05 -13.99 4.03
CA GLU A 45 33.17 -14.11 2.86
C GLU A 45 31.94 -14.98 3.16
N ILE A 46 32.12 -16.12 3.82
CA ILE A 46 31.01 -16.99 4.26
C ILE A 46 30.10 -16.26 5.24
N ALA A 47 30.66 -15.48 6.18
CA ALA A 47 29.89 -14.70 7.13
C ALA A 47 29.06 -13.62 6.42
N ARG A 48 29.65 -12.93 5.42
CA ARG A 48 28.95 -11.95 4.60
C ARG A 48 27.85 -12.59 3.76
N LEU A 49 28.14 -13.69 3.06
CA LEU A 49 27.15 -14.42 2.26
C LEU A 49 25.99 -14.93 3.12
N LYS A 50 26.28 -15.39 4.34
CA LYS A 50 25.25 -15.80 5.30
C LYS A 50 24.39 -14.61 5.74
N ALA A 51 25.00 -13.46 6.04
CA ALA A 51 24.26 -12.24 6.36
C ALA A 51 23.40 -11.74 5.18
N GLU A 52 23.91 -11.83 3.94
CA GLU A 52 23.14 -11.52 2.73
C GLU A 52 21.98 -12.51 2.55
N ALA A 53 22.18 -13.81 2.77
CA ALA A 53 21.13 -14.83 2.71
C ALA A 53 20.04 -14.60 3.77
N ASP A 54 20.41 -14.31 5.02
CA ASP A 54 19.47 -13.97 6.09
C ASP A 54 18.70 -12.68 5.74
N GLY A 55 19.38 -11.70 5.14
CA GLY A 55 18.75 -10.47 4.63
C GLY A 55 17.76 -10.72 3.49
N TYR A 56 18.08 -11.62 2.56
CA TYR A 56 17.16 -12.02 1.50
C TYR A 56 15.96 -12.78 2.05
N HIS A 57 16.15 -13.67 3.02
CA HIS A 57 15.04 -14.35 3.71
C HIS A 57 14.09 -13.36 4.38
N ALA A 58 14.61 -12.37 5.10
CA ALA A 58 13.80 -11.34 5.74
C ALA A 58 12.99 -10.52 4.70
N LYS A 59 13.61 -10.16 3.57
CA LYS A 59 12.93 -9.47 2.47
C LYS A 59 11.83 -10.34 1.85
N LEU A 60 12.08 -11.63 1.66
CA LEU A 60 11.13 -12.58 1.11
C LEU A 60 9.91 -12.70 2.03
N THR A 61 10.12 -12.86 3.34
CA THR A 61 9.04 -12.87 4.33
C THR A 61 8.26 -11.56 4.39
N ASN A 62 8.92 -10.41 4.25
CA ASN A 62 8.20 -9.13 4.19
C ASN A 62 7.34 -9.01 2.93
N ALA A 63 7.91 -9.37 1.77
CA ALA A 63 7.18 -9.36 0.50
C ALA A 63 5.99 -10.34 0.49
N GLU A 64 6.12 -11.49 1.16
CA GLU A 64 5.00 -12.43 1.37
C GLU A 64 3.88 -11.81 2.21
N LYS A 65 4.22 -11.10 3.30
CA LYS A 65 3.24 -10.36 4.11
C LYS A 65 2.56 -9.25 3.31
N ASP A 66 3.33 -8.48 2.54
CA ASP A 66 2.80 -7.41 1.70
C ASP A 66 1.84 -7.97 0.64
N ARG A 67 2.19 -9.11 0.03
CA ARG A 67 1.31 -9.81 -0.92
C ARG A 67 0.00 -10.26 -0.25
N ALA A 68 0.06 -10.84 0.94
CA ALA A 68 -1.13 -11.26 1.68
C ALA A 68 -2.02 -10.06 2.05
N GLY A 69 -1.42 -8.94 2.47
CA GLY A 69 -2.13 -7.70 2.76
C GLY A 69 -2.82 -7.10 1.53
N LEU A 70 -2.14 -7.08 0.38
CA LEU A 70 -2.72 -6.62 -0.89
C LEU A 70 -3.85 -7.53 -1.38
N GLN A 71 -3.74 -8.85 -1.19
CA GLN A 71 -4.83 -9.78 -1.52
C GLN A 71 -6.07 -9.50 -0.67
N TYR A 72 -5.91 -9.27 0.63
CA TYR A 72 -7.03 -8.90 1.49
C TYR A 72 -7.70 -7.58 1.04
N GLN A 73 -6.92 -6.57 0.69
CA GLN A 73 -7.46 -5.30 0.17
C GLN A 73 -8.20 -5.49 -1.15
N LEU A 74 -7.72 -6.36 -2.04
CA LEU A 74 -8.37 -6.66 -3.31
C LEU A 74 -9.72 -7.36 -3.09
N ASP A 75 -9.77 -8.34 -2.18
CA ASP A 75 -11.03 -9.02 -1.83
C ASP A 75 -12.04 -8.07 -1.19
N GLU A 76 -11.58 -7.16 -0.32
CA GLU A 76 -12.46 -6.17 0.32
C GLU A 76 -12.97 -5.13 -0.68
N ALA A 77 -12.11 -4.62 -1.57
CA ALA A 77 -12.52 -3.71 -2.65
C ALA A 77 -13.53 -4.39 -3.60
N GLN A 78 -13.38 -5.67 -3.88
CA GLN A 78 -14.35 -6.43 -4.68
C GLN A 78 -15.72 -6.52 -3.99
N LYS A 79 -15.77 -6.73 -2.67
CA LYS A 79 -17.02 -6.70 -1.90
C LYS A 79 -17.66 -5.31 -1.93
N HIS A 80 -16.89 -4.24 -1.75
CA HIS A 80 -17.40 -2.87 -1.84
C HIS A 80 -17.98 -2.57 -3.22
N ILE A 81 -17.33 -3.01 -4.31
CA ILE A 81 -17.85 -2.86 -5.67
C ILE A 81 -19.18 -3.63 -5.83
N ALA A 82 -19.28 -4.85 -5.28
CA ALA A 82 -20.51 -5.63 -5.33
C ALA A 82 -21.65 -4.94 -4.55
N ALA A 83 -21.38 -4.45 -3.34
CA ALA A 83 -22.35 -3.73 -2.52
C ALA A 83 -22.83 -2.44 -3.21
N LEU A 84 -21.90 -1.60 -3.71
CA LEU A 84 -22.25 -0.37 -4.42
C LEU A 84 -23.08 -0.63 -5.68
N LYS A 85 -22.82 -1.74 -6.39
CA LYS A 85 -23.66 -2.14 -7.53
C LYS A 85 -25.08 -2.48 -7.08
N THR A 86 -25.24 -3.22 -5.99
CA THR A 86 -26.57 -3.52 -5.42
C THR A 86 -27.30 -2.24 -5.00
N ASP A 87 -26.61 -1.33 -4.31
CA ASP A 87 -27.19 -0.05 -3.88
C ASP A 87 -27.61 0.82 -5.08
N LEU A 88 -26.79 0.84 -6.14
CA LEU A 88 -27.12 1.55 -7.38
C LEU A 88 -28.37 0.96 -8.04
N THR A 89 -28.47 -0.37 -8.15
CA THR A 89 -29.68 -1.01 -8.71
C THR A 89 -30.93 -0.73 -7.88
N LYS A 90 -30.80 -0.68 -6.55
CA LYS A 90 -31.91 -0.32 -5.65
C LYS A 90 -32.33 1.14 -5.86
N CYS A 91 -31.37 2.06 -5.92
CA CYS A 91 -31.66 3.47 -6.14
C CYS A 91 -32.27 3.73 -7.53
N GLU A 92 -31.83 3.01 -8.55
CA GLU A 92 -32.43 3.06 -9.90
C GLU A 92 -33.87 2.52 -9.89
N ALA A 93 -34.15 1.44 -9.15
CA ALA A 93 -35.50 0.91 -8.97
C ALA A 93 -36.39 1.89 -8.20
N ASP A 94 -35.90 2.50 -7.12
CA ASP A 94 -36.62 3.52 -6.36
C ASP A 94 -36.92 4.75 -7.22
N LYS A 95 -35.95 5.20 -8.03
CA LYS A 95 -36.14 6.29 -9.01
C LYS A 95 -37.22 5.93 -10.02
N ALA A 96 -37.19 4.73 -10.61
CA ALA A 96 -38.20 4.28 -11.56
C ALA A 96 -39.59 4.18 -10.91
N GLY A 97 -39.66 3.69 -9.66
CA GLY A 97 -40.89 3.62 -8.87
C GLY A 97 -41.48 5.00 -8.56
N LEU A 98 -40.65 5.96 -8.14
CA LEU A 98 -41.07 7.35 -7.93
C LEU A 98 -41.48 8.03 -9.23
N GLN A 99 -40.77 7.81 -10.34
CA GLN A 99 -41.18 8.32 -11.66
C GLN A 99 -42.55 7.76 -12.09
N ALA A 100 -42.81 6.47 -11.84
CA ALA A 100 -44.12 5.88 -12.10
C ALA A 100 -45.22 6.44 -11.17
N GLN A 101 -44.90 6.75 -9.91
CA GLN A 101 -45.82 7.42 -8.98
C GLN A 101 -46.08 8.88 -9.38
N ILE A 102 -45.10 9.60 -9.90
CA ILE A 102 -45.29 10.94 -10.44
C ILE A 102 -46.19 10.87 -11.69
N ALA A 103 -45.96 9.91 -12.58
CA ALA A 103 -46.78 9.74 -13.78
C ALA A 103 -48.23 9.33 -13.48
N THR A 104 -48.47 8.57 -12.40
CA THR A 104 -49.82 8.19 -11.96
C THR A 104 -50.48 9.25 -11.06
N GLY A 105 -49.69 10.01 -10.29
CA GLY A 105 -50.13 11.12 -9.45
C GLY A 105 -50.34 12.44 -10.19
N SER A 106 -49.78 12.60 -11.40
CA SER A 106 -49.96 13.82 -12.22
C SER A 106 -51.35 13.98 -12.81
N GLU A 107 -52.22 12.97 -12.74
CA GLU A 107 -53.61 13.09 -13.18
C GLU A 107 -54.58 13.57 -12.07
N ALA A 108 -54.10 13.76 -10.83
CA ALA A 108 -54.95 14.21 -9.72
C ALA A 108 -54.36 15.42 -8.95
N GLY A 109 -53.65 16.32 -9.64
CA GLY A 109 -53.21 17.59 -9.03
C GLY A 109 -51.92 18.17 -9.59
N GLY A 110 -51.78 18.26 -10.91
CA GLY A 110 -50.69 19.03 -11.52
C GLY A 110 -50.92 20.54 -11.36
N LEU A 111 -50.24 21.17 -10.40
CA LEU A 111 -49.92 22.60 -10.49
C LEU A 111 -49.01 22.79 -11.71
N GLY A 112 -49.53 23.46 -12.73
CA GLY A 112 -48.93 23.55 -14.05
C GLY A 112 -47.53 24.15 -14.04
N ILE A 113 -46.56 23.35 -14.48
CA ILE A 113 -45.33 23.89 -15.08
C ILE A 113 -45.52 23.71 -16.58
N ALA A 114 -46.09 24.73 -17.21
CA ALA A 114 -46.15 24.83 -18.65
C ALA A 114 -44.72 24.96 -19.18
N ASP A 115 -44.41 24.15 -20.19
CA ASP A 115 -43.20 24.19 -20.98
C ASP A 115 -43.06 25.60 -21.60
N LEU A 116 -42.02 26.35 -21.21
CA LEU A 116 -41.71 27.68 -21.73
C LEU A 116 -40.45 27.57 -22.61
N PRO A 117 -40.41 28.28 -23.77
CA PRO A 117 -39.33 28.12 -24.73
C PRO A 117 -37.96 28.47 -24.14
N ASP A 118 -37.01 27.56 -24.36
CA ASP A 118 -35.58 27.68 -24.09
C ASP A 118 -35.00 28.93 -24.76
N GLY A 119 -34.32 29.80 -24.00
CA GLY A 119 -33.72 30.99 -24.59
C GLY A 119 -33.08 32.03 -23.66
N THR A 120 -33.19 31.94 -22.33
CA THR A 120 -32.37 32.77 -21.43
C THR A 120 -31.97 31.97 -20.19
N GLY A 121 -30.66 31.83 -19.99
CA GLY A 121 -30.08 31.04 -18.90
C GLY A 121 -30.37 31.65 -17.55
N THR A 122 -31.43 31.22 -16.89
CA THR A 122 -31.59 31.04 -15.44
C THR A 122 -32.85 30.20 -15.24
N ARG A 123 -32.70 28.86 -15.17
CA ARG A 123 -33.78 27.98 -14.68
C ARG A 123 -33.85 28.06 -13.15
N GLY A 124 -34.01 29.27 -12.64
CA GLY A 124 -34.26 29.51 -11.22
C GLY A 124 -35.76 29.39 -11.01
N LEU A 125 -36.20 28.42 -10.23
CA LEU A 125 -37.56 28.43 -9.68
C LEU A 125 -37.68 29.76 -8.90
N ASP A 126 -38.66 30.59 -9.26
CA ASP A 126 -38.95 31.80 -8.51
C ASP A 126 -39.62 31.40 -7.19
N TYR A 127 -38.79 31.06 -6.20
CA TYR A 127 -39.25 30.65 -4.87
C TYR A 127 -40.06 31.77 -4.18
N ALA A 128 -39.88 33.04 -4.59
CA ALA A 128 -40.65 34.15 -4.06
C ALA A 128 -42.11 34.13 -4.55
N GLN A 129 -42.37 33.68 -5.78
CA GLN A 129 -43.73 33.45 -6.27
C GLN A 129 -44.38 32.20 -5.69
N LEU A 130 -43.61 31.15 -5.39
CA LEU A 130 -44.15 29.86 -4.96
C LEU A 130 -44.44 29.80 -3.45
N LEU A 131 -43.58 30.39 -2.62
CA LEU A 131 -43.60 30.23 -1.16
C LEU A 131 -43.90 31.52 -0.41
N GLY A 132 -44.03 32.64 -1.12
CA GLY A 132 -44.14 33.98 -0.54
C GLY A 132 -42.76 34.54 -0.16
N SER A 133 -42.56 35.83 -0.42
CA SER A 133 -41.34 36.53 0.00
C SER A 133 -41.29 36.78 1.51
N ASP A 134 -42.39 36.54 2.23
CA ASP A 134 -42.57 36.81 3.66
C ASP A 134 -42.33 35.59 4.57
N ASN A 135 -42.04 34.44 3.96
CA ASN A 135 -41.73 33.19 4.65
C ASN A 135 -40.21 33.03 4.80
N LEU A 136 -39.69 33.49 5.95
CA LEU A 136 -38.25 33.42 6.25
C LEU A 136 -37.78 32.00 6.61
N GLN A 137 -38.70 31.05 6.84
CA GLN A 137 -38.36 29.65 7.18
C GLN A 137 -37.76 28.88 6.00
N ILE A 138 -37.79 29.46 4.80
CA ILE A 138 -37.11 28.94 3.60
C ILE A 138 -35.58 28.96 3.81
N ILE A 139 -35.07 29.85 4.67
CA ILE A 139 -33.66 29.94 5.00
C ILE A 139 -33.33 28.90 6.08
N GLU A 140 -32.42 27.98 5.77
CA GLU A 140 -31.93 26.95 6.69
C GLU A 140 -31.54 27.55 8.06
N GLY A 141 -32.07 26.98 9.14
CA GLY A 141 -31.83 27.44 10.52
C GLY A 141 -32.77 28.54 11.02
N VAL A 142 -33.68 29.08 10.19
CA VAL A 142 -34.73 29.99 10.63
C VAL A 142 -36.01 29.22 10.97
N GLY A 143 -36.22 28.93 12.25
CA GLY A 143 -37.48 28.33 12.75
C GLY A 143 -38.54 29.38 13.13
N PRO A 144 -39.76 28.95 13.54
CA PRO A 144 -40.89 29.84 13.88
C PRO A 144 -40.55 30.90 14.94
N LYS A 145 -39.65 30.56 15.87
CA LYS A 145 -39.20 31.47 16.94
C LYS A 145 -38.26 32.57 16.42
N ILE A 146 -37.39 32.25 15.47
CA ILE A 146 -36.42 33.20 14.90
C ILE A 146 -37.12 34.09 13.89
N GLU A 147 -38.03 33.54 13.08
CA GLU A 147 -38.89 34.30 12.19
C GLU A 147 -39.70 35.37 12.94
N GLY A 148 -40.28 35.02 14.10
CA GLY A 148 -41.00 35.99 14.93
C GLY A 148 -40.11 37.14 15.43
N LEU A 149 -38.86 36.85 15.78
CA LEU A 149 -37.89 37.87 16.19
C LEU A 149 -37.46 38.77 15.02
N LEU A 150 -37.25 38.19 13.83
CA LEU A 150 -36.92 38.91 12.60
C LEU A 150 -38.04 39.87 12.19
N LYS A 151 -39.29 39.38 12.22
CA LYS A 151 -40.48 40.21 11.95
C LYS A 151 -40.65 41.32 12.98
N ALA A 152 -40.41 41.04 14.27
CA ALA A 152 -40.41 42.07 15.32
C ALA A 152 -39.28 43.12 15.15
N ALA A 153 -38.16 42.73 14.55
CA ALA A 153 -37.06 43.63 14.18
C ALA A 153 -37.26 44.35 12.84
N GLY A 154 -38.40 44.14 12.16
CA GLY A 154 -38.74 44.78 10.88
C GLY A 154 -38.20 44.07 9.64
N LEU A 155 -37.59 42.89 9.79
CA LEU A 155 -37.14 42.04 8.69
C LEU A 155 -38.25 41.05 8.35
N SER A 156 -39.08 41.39 7.36
CA SER A 156 -40.23 40.57 6.96
C SER A 156 -40.02 39.81 5.66
N THR A 157 -38.95 40.06 4.90
CA THR A 157 -38.70 39.42 3.59
C THR A 157 -37.28 38.90 3.46
N TRP A 158 -37.08 37.85 2.65
CA TRP A 158 -35.78 37.24 2.34
C TRP A 158 -35.20 37.68 0.99
#